data_AF-A0A1H7Q799-F1
#
_entry.id   AF-A0A1H7Q799-F1
#
_cell.length_a   1.000
_cell.length_b   1.000
_cell.length_c   1.000
_cell.angle_alpha   90.00
_cell.angle_beta   90.00
_cell.angle_gamma   90.00
#
_symmetry.space_group_name_H-M   'P 1'
#
loop_
_entity.id
_entity.type
_entity.pdbx_description
1 polymer ?
#
loop_
_entity_poly.entity_id
_entity_poly.type
_entity_poly.pdbx_seq_one_letter_code
_entity_poly.pdbx_strand_id
1 'polypeptide(L)'
;MFKQAKLALAALVVMGAAAAPALASPLVINTGSDFNLEPNGSTTTAVFDQLGYTGTLATSIYLGDPTQPGTTVVDTNIPSIMTFYGFSAGPKTTLNGNTVNAAFPNVPSQNNIDGLNNPATPDLNGFSNGVSFPQYGTGANATTGLGGAWGLTYSYQIVGTTVDSNGDGVSDYVSYTTGVFSVYYQSATNDPNNGKEVLRLIVTGSDIAPGNVYIKGNVDYSYAAGDSFVQNFFSSGLGLGTLYSNWQNNPISVSWILDTNVDSPLPSQSELWNSGSSLIRQSTLDGSLTINVPEPGSLALVGLALAGLGFAQRRRSAKK
;
A
#
# COMPACT_ATOMS: atom_id res chain seq x y z
N MET A 1 -14.96 47.07 34.55
CA MET A 1 -15.77 46.11 33.76
C MET A 1 -15.64 46.43 32.27
N PHE A 2 -15.38 45.40 31.47
CA PHE A 2 -15.44 45.33 29.99
C PHE A 2 -14.41 46.09 29.14
N LYS A 3 -13.21 45.50 28.98
CA LYS A 3 -12.44 45.50 27.72
C LYS A 3 -11.69 44.18 27.52
N GLN A 4 -12.43 43.10 27.27
CA GLN A 4 -11.92 41.84 26.69
C GLN A 4 -12.85 41.43 25.55
N ALA A 5 -12.60 41.91 24.33
CA ALA A 5 -13.40 41.53 23.16
C ALA A 5 -12.70 41.84 21.83
N LYS A 6 -11.39 41.54 21.69
CA LYS A 6 -10.70 41.69 20.37
C LYS A 6 -9.71 40.58 20.01
N LEU A 7 -9.67 39.46 20.75
CA LEU A 7 -8.72 38.37 20.48
C LEU A 7 -9.38 37.01 20.20
N ALA A 8 -10.61 36.99 19.68
CA ALA A 8 -11.36 35.74 19.44
C ALA A 8 -11.61 35.40 17.95
N LEU A 9 -11.13 36.21 17.00
CA LEU A 9 -11.44 36.01 15.57
C LEU A 9 -10.26 35.50 14.71
N ALA A 10 -9.07 35.34 15.29
CA ALA A 10 -7.91 34.79 14.59
C ALA A 10 -7.66 33.30 14.87
N ALA A 11 -8.27 32.73 15.91
CA ALA A 11 -8.11 31.32 16.30
C ALA A 11 -9.10 30.37 15.60
N LEU A 12 -10.06 30.88 14.82
CA LEU A 12 -11.10 30.07 14.17
C LEU A 12 -10.81 29.72 12.70
N VAL A 13 -9.65 30.13 12.16
CA VAL A 13 -9.29 29.89 10.73
C VAL A 13 -8.24 28.79 10.58
N VAL A 14 -7.66 28.27 11.67
CA VAL A 14 -6.59 27.26 11.63
C VAL A 14 -7.06 25.86 12.07
N MET A 15 -8.29 25.70 12.56
CA MET A 15 -8.82 24.39 12.95
C MET A 15 -10.14 24.14 12.24
N GLY A 16 -10.17 23.19 11.31
CA GLY A 16 -11.42 22.71 10.71
C GLY A 16 -11.53 22.81 9.20
N ALA A 17 -10.43 22.76 8.44
CA ALA A 17 -10.48 21.91 7.26
C ALA A 17 -10.54 20.46 7.78
N ALA A 18 -11.72 20.06 8.24
CA ALA A 18 -12.03 18.65 8.36
C ALA A 18 -11.87 18.12 6.94
N ALA A 19 -10.73 17.49 6.66
CA ALA A 19 -10.59 16.61 5.53
C ALA A 19 -11.79 15.68 5.62
N ALA A 20 -12.76 15.86 4.72
CA ALA A 20 -13.80 14.88 4.55
C ALA A 20 -13.09 13.52 4.44
N PRO A 21 -13.55 12.48 5.16
CA PRO A 21 -12.94 11.16 5.01
C PRO A 21 -13.00 10.84 3.51
N ALA A 22 -11.84 10.77 2.88
CA ALA A 22 -11.74 10.38 1.48
C ALA A 22 -12.28 8.95 1.42
N LEU A 23 -13.43 8.77 0.76
CA LEU A 23 -13.97 7.46 0.48
C LEU A 23 -12.97 6.74 -0.43
N ALA A 24 -12.83 5.42 -0.25
CA ALA A 24 -12.08 4.57 -1.17
C ALA A 24 -12.55 4.87 -2.60
N SER A 25 -11.62 5.23 -3.48
CA SER A 25 -12.00 5.61 -4.84
C SER A 25 -12.11 4.35 -5.70
N PRO A 26 -13.18 4.22 -6.52
CA PRO A 26 -13.26 3.12 -7.48
C PRO A 26 -12.05 3.14 -8.41
N LEU A 27 -11.38 1.98 -8.56
CA LEU A 27 -10.21 1.80 -9.42
C LEU A 27 -10.50 0.87 -10.58
N VAL A 28 -9.84 1.13 -11.69
CA VAL A 28 -9.82 0.27 -12.88
C VAL A 28 -8.36 0.04 -13.25
N ILE A 29 -8.01 -1.18 -13.61
CA ILE A 29 -6.70 -1.50 -14.19
C ILE A 29 -6.84 -1.56 -15.71
N ASN A 30 -6.01 -0.80 -16.42
CA ASN A 30 -5.89 -0.84 -17.87
C ASN A 30 -4.54 -1.47 -18.25
N THR A 31 -4.58 -2.66 -18.82
CA THR A 31 -3.38 -3.37 -19.26
C THR A 31 -2.98 -3.03 -20.71
N GLY A 32 -3.78 -2.21 -21.40
CA GLY A 32 -3.58 -1.84 -22.79
C GLY A 32 -3.87 -2.96 -23.79
N SER A 33 -4.28 -4.15 -23.31
CA SER A 33 -4.65 -5.30 -24.13
C SER A 33 -5.91 -5.98 -23.58
N ASP A 34 -6.68 -6.60 -24.48
CA ASP A 34 -7.82 -7.43 -24.12
C ASP A 34 -7.33 -8.87 -23.91
N PHE A 35 -7.38 -9.29 -22.65
CA PHE A 35 -6.90 -10.59 -22.20
C PHE A 35 -8.02 -11.62 -22.02
N ASN A 36 -9.27 -11.21 -22.26
CA ASN A 36 -10.39 -12.12 -22.14
C ASN A 36 -10.27 -13.26 -23.15
N LEU A 37 -10.59 -14.47 -22.69
CA LEU A 37 -10.60 -15.68 -23.54
C LEU A 37 -11.51 -15.50 -24.76
N GLU A 38 -12.62 -14.79 -24.56
CA GLU A 38 -13.50 -14.28 -25.60
C GLU A 38 -13.35 -12.75 -25.62
N PRO A 39 -12.50 -12.18 -26.50
CA PRO A 39 -12.24 -10.75 -26.53
C PRO A 39 -13.53 -9.95 -26.69
N ASN A 40 -13.74 -8.99 -25.80
CA ASN A 40 -14.89 -8.09 -25.79
C ASN A 40 -14.52 -6.65 -26.20
N GLY A 41 -13.25 -6.41 -26.54
CA GLY A 41 -12.69 -5.12 -26.91
C GLY A 41 -12.30 -4.24 -25.71
N SER A 42 -12.49 -4.72 -24.47
CA SER A 42 -12.08 -4.04 -23.26
C SER A 42 -10.61 -4.31 -22.96
N THR A 43 -9.86 -3.26 -22.63
CA THR A 43 -8.49 -3.37 -22.10
C THR A 43 -8.45 -3.16 -20.58
N THR A 44 -9.64 -3.02 -19.98
CA THR A 44 -9.82 -2.59 -18.60
C THR A 44 -10.52 -3.66 -17.79
N THR A 45 -10.08 -3.82 -16.54
CA THR A 45 -10.87 -4.55 -15.54
C THR A 45 -12.16 -3.81 -15.23
N ALA A 46 -13.05 -4.49 -14.54
CA ALA A 46 -14.13 -3.88 -13.81
C ALA A 46 -13.58 -2.97 -12.70
N VAL A 47 -14.47 -2.10 -12.23
CA VAL A 47 -14.22 -1.23 -11.10
C VAL A 47 -14.09 -2.07 -9.83
N PHE A 48 -13.00 -1.91 -9.08
CA PHE A 48 -12.76 -2.52 -7.76
C PHE A 48 -12.33 -1.46 -6.75
N ASP A 49 -12.41 -1.76 -5.46
CA ASP A 49 -12.09 -0.78 -4.40
C ASP A 49 -10.76 -1.08 -3.68
N GLN A 50 -10.33 -2.35 -3.70
CA GLN A 50 -9.15 -2.79 -2.94
C GLN A 50 -8.37 -3.88 -3.68
N LEU A 51 -7.05 -3.89 -3.49
CA LEU A 51 -6.19 -5.02 -3.83
C LEU A 51 -6.06 -5.93 -2.60
N GLY A 52 -6.43 -7.20 -2.71
CA GLY A 52 -6.27 -8.21 -1.66
C GLY A 52 -4.98 -9.02 -1.83
N TYR A 53 -4.41 -9.46 -0.72
CA TYR A 53 -3.31 -10.41 -0.69
C TYR A 53 -3.46 -11.35 0.51
N THR A 54 -3.06 -12.61 0.34
CA THR A 54 -3.00 -13.61 1.40
C THR A 54 -1.76 -14.49 1.30
N GLY A 55 -1.43 -15.18 2.38
CA GLY A 55 -0.42 -16.23 2.41
C GLY A 55 1.02 -15.74 2.24
N THR A 56 1.26 -14.43 2.37
CA THR A 56 2.58 -13.86 2.09
C THR A 56 3.53 -14.09 3.26
N LEU A 57 4.74 -14.56 2.99
CA LEU A 57 5.76 -14.66 4.02
C LEU A 57 6.39 -13.29 4.30
N ALA A 58 6.02 -12.69 5.42
CA ALA A 58 6.58 -11.46 5.94
C ALA A 58 7.71 -11.76 6.94
N THR A 59 8.79 -10.98 6.90
CA THR A 59 9.93 -11.13 7.81
C THR A 59 10.13 -9.84 8.60
N SER A 60 9.94 -9.90 9.92
CA SER A 60 10.25 -8.79 10.83
C SER A 60 11.64 -9.00 11.45
N ILE A 61 12.47 -7.97 11.38
CA ILE A 61 13.87 -7.96 11.76
C ILE A 61 14.07 -6.87 12.81
N TYR A 62 14.44 -7.26 14.02
CA TYR A 62 14.65 -6.39 15.16
C TYR A 62 16.15 -6.14 15.36
N LEU A 63 16.55 -4.87 15.32
CA LEU A 63 17.93 -4.42 15.51
C LEU A 63 18.19 -4.11 16.99
N GLY A 64 17.88 -5.07 17.85
CA GLY A 64 17.89 -4.93 19.30
C GLY A 64 16.85 -5.84 19.95
N ASP A 65 16.63 -5.64 21.25
CA ASP A 65 15.61 -6.36 22.00
C ASP A 65 14.22 -5.78 21.68
N PRO A 66 13.28 -6.55 21.11
CA PRO A 66 11.94 -6.06 20.77
C PRO A 66 11.11 -5.62 21.99
N THR A 67 11.49 -6.04 23.20
CA THR A 67 10.81 -5.62 24.43
C THR A 67 11.22 -4.20 24.86
N GLN A 68 12.37 -3.71 24.39
CA GLN A 68 12.86 -2.37 24.71
C GLN A 68 12.29 -1.34 23.76
N PRO A 69 11.63 -0.28 24.26
CA PRO A 69 11.10 0.79 23.41
C PRO A 69 12.22 1.50 22.63
N GLY A 70 11.94 1.85 21.38
CA GLY A 70 12.90 2.48 20.47
C GLY A 70 13.76 1.49 19.67
N THR A 71 13.59 0.19 19.86
CA THR A 71 14.25 -0.82 19.02
C THR A 71 13.77 -0.67 17.58
N THR A 72 14.72 -0.57 16.65
CA THR A 72 14.40 -0.45 15.22
C THR A 72 13.92 -1.79 14.66
N VAL A 73 12.84 -1.73 13.89
CA VAL A 73 12.21 -2.89 13.25
C VAL A 73 12.18 -2.66 11.75
N VAL A 74 12.68 -3.62 10.98
CA VAL A 74 12.55 -3.68 9.52
C VAL A 74 11.62 -4.83 9.18
N ASP A 75 10.52 -4.56 8.49
CA ASP A 75 9.63 -5.59 7.97
C ASP A 75 9.72 -5.63 6.45
N THR A 76 9.91 -6.83 5.88
CA THR A 76 10.14 -6.99 4.44
C THR A 76 9.80 -8.39 3.95
N ASN A 77 9.47 -8.48 2.65
CA ASN A 77 9.43 -9.73 1.88
C ASN A 77 10.52 -9.78 0.79
N ILE A 78 11.53 -8.90 0.85
CA ILE A 78 12.58 -8.77 -0.16
C ILE A 78 13.80 -9.65 0.22
N PRO A 79 14.13 -10.71 -0.54
CA PRO A 79 15.20 -11.64 -0.17
C PRO A 79 16.59 -11.00 0.02
N SER A 80 16.92 -9.98 -0.77
CA SER A 80 18.20 -9.28 -0.66
C SER A 80 18.32 -8.49 0.64
N ILE A 81 17.24 -7.83 1.08
CA ILE A 81 17.19 -7.13 2.37
C ILE A 81 17.22 -8.13 3.52
N MET A 82 16.45 -9.23 3.42
CA MET A 82 16.49 -10.31 4.42
C MET A 82 17.91 -10.84 4.59
N THR A 83 18.59 -11.17 3.48
CA THR A 83 19.97 -11.69 3.50
C THR A 83 20.95 -10.68 4.08
N PHE A 84 20.79 -9.40 3.76
CA PHE A 84 21.62 -8.32 4.31
C PHE A 84 21.58 -8.28 5.85
N TYR A 85 20.44 -8.59 6.46
CA TYR A 85 20.28 -8.65 7.91
C TYR A 85 20.53 -10.03 8.54
N GLY A 86 21.12 -10.97 7.79
CA GLY A 86 21.50 -12.29 8.30
C GLY A 86 20.41 -13.35 8.23
N PHE A 87 19.30 -13.11 7.52
CA PHE A 87 18.32 -14.16 7.26
C PHE A 87 18.95 -15.27 6.42
N SER A 88 18.59 -16.51 6.75
CA SER A 88 18.87 -17.68 5.91
C SER A 88 17.72 -18.68 6.04
N ALA A 89 17.40 -19.36 4.94
CA ALA A 89 16.37 -20.40 4.95
C ALA A 89 16.83 -21.65 5.73
N GLY A 90 15.86 -22.48 6.13
CA GLY A 90 16.07 -23.72 6.87
C GLY A 90 15.62 -23.64 8.33
N PRO A 91 15.87 -24.71 9.11
CA PRO A 91 15.48 -24.76 10.51
C PRO A 91 16.28 -23.76 11.34
N LYS A 92 15.58 -23.03 12.23
CA LYS A 92 16.14 -22.06 13.18
C LYS A 92 15.72 -22.42 14.58
N THR A 93 16.68 -22.36 15.51
CA THR A 93 16.40 -22.47 16.93
C THR A 93 16.01 -21.09 17.45
N THR A 94 14.83 -21.00 18.04
CA THR A 94 14.30 -19.76 18.61
C THR A 94 14.92 -19.49 19.99
N LEU A 95 14.69 -18.32 20.55
CA LEU A 95 15.25 -17.92 21.84
C LEU A 95 14.79 -18.82 23.00
N ASN A 96 13.61 -19.44 22.88
CA ASN A 96 13.11 -20.41 23.86
C ASN A 96 13.46 -21.88 23.54
N GLY A 97 14.24 -22.15 22.49
CA GLY A 97 14.66 -23.49 22.09
C GLY A 97 13.72 -24.25 21.15
N ASN A 98 12.61 -23.65 20.69
CA ASN A 98 11.77 -24.24 19.65
C ASN A 98 12.49 -24.23 18.28
N THR A 99 11.98 -25.04 17.35
CA THR A 99 12.44 -25.00 15.95
C THR A 99 11.37 -24.37 15.07
N VAL A 100 11.75 -23.33 14.33
CA VAL A 100 10.94 -22.73 13.26
C VAL A 100 11.62 -22.95 11.91
N ASN A 101 10.84 -23.13 10.85
CA ASN A 101 11.38 -23.30 9.50
C ASN A 101 11.24 -21.98 8.74
N ALA A 102 12.37 -21.31 8.56
CA ALA A 102 12.42 -20.05 7.82
C ALA A 102 12.57 -20.34 6.31
N ALA A 103 11.86 -19.59 5.48
CA ALA A 103 11.97 -19.68 4.02
C ALA A 103 12.00 -18.28 3.37
N PHE A 104 12.69 -18.13 2.24
CA PHE A 104 12.51 -16.93 1.44
C PHE A 104 11.11 -16.97 0.78
N PRO A 105 10.41 -15.83 0.66
CA PRO A 105 9.15 -15.77 -0.07
C PRO A 105 9.33 -16.27 -1.50
N ASN A 106 8.50 -17.20 -1.93
CA ASN A 106 8.52 -17.70 -3.30
C ASN A 106 7.79 -16.70 -4.23
N VAL A 107 8.47 -16.30 -5.30
CA VAL A 107 7.89 -15.42 -6.32
C VAL A 107 7.35 -16.30 -7.45
N PRO A 108 6.06 -16.21 -7.81
CA PRO A 108 5.14 -15.15 -7.43
C PRO A 108 4.15 -15.58 -6.33
N SER A 109 4.04 -16.87 -5.99
CA SER A 109 2.97 -17.43 -5.16
C SER A 109 2.80 -16.82 -3.77
N GLN A 110 3.87 -16.37 -3.12
CA GLN A 110 3.81 -15.73 -1.79
C GLN A 110 3.94 -14.21 -1.85
N ASN A 111 4.06 -13.61 -3.04
CA ASN A 111 4.13 -12.16 -3.21
C ASN A 111 3.02 -11.67 -4.15
N ASN A 112 1.92 -12.43 -4.27
CA ASN A 112 0.82 -12.15 -5.19
C ASN A 112 -0.20 -11.20 -4.57
N ILE A 113 -0.74 -10.32 -5.40
CA ILE A 113 -2.08 -9.77 -5.19
C ILE A 113 -3.05 -10.81 -5.72
N ASP A 114 -3.91 -11.33 -4.84
CA ASP A 114 -4.78 -12.48 -5.13
C ASP A 114 -6.26 -12.11 -5.23
N GLY A 115 -6.60 -10.82 -5.14
CA GLY A 115 -7.95 -10.34 -5.35
C GLY A 115 -8.04 -8.89 -5.80
N LEU A 116 -8.94 -8.62 -6.76
CA LEU A 116 -9.52 -7.30 -7.00
C LEU A 116 -10.88 -7.27 -6.32
N ASN A 117 -10.95 -6.67 -5.13
CA ASN A 117 -12.11 -6.78 -4.26
C ASN A 117 -13.22 -5.78 -4.60
N ASN A 118 -14.47 -6.21 -4.41
CA ASN A 118 -15.70 -5.47 -4.72
C ASN A 118 -15.92 -5.10 -6.21
N PRO A 119 -15.76 -6.03 -7.17
CA PRO A 119 -15.97 -5.69 -8.56
C PRO A 119 -17.47 -5.52 -8.90
N ALA A 120 -17.86 -4.34 -9.38
CA ALA A 120 -19.26 -4.06 -9.75
C ALA A 120 -19.76 -4.90 -10.95
N THR A 121 -18.83 -5.32 -11.81
CA THR A 121 -19.02 -6.27 -12.91
C THR A 121 -17.89 -7.30 -12.87
N PRO A 122 -18.06 -8.56 -13.29
CA PRO A 122 -17.01 -9.58 -13.13
C PRO A 122 -15.95 -9.57 -14.24
N ASP A 123 -15.99 -8.62 -15.19
CA ASP A 123 -14.98 -8.57 -16.25
C ASP A 123 -13.64 -8.15 -15.64
N LEU A 124 -12.79 -9.10 -15.32
CA LEU A 124 -11.46 -8.83 -14.76
C LEU A 124 -10.40 -8.70 -15.85
N ASN A 125 -10.79 -8.63 -17.13
CA ASN A 125 -9.89 -8.57 -18.28
C ASN A 125 -8.70 -9.54 -18.13
N GLY A 126 -8.95 -10.82 -17.88
CA GLY A 126 -7.90 -11.84 -17.72
C GLY A 126 -7.00 -11.75 -16.48
N PHE A 127 -7.33 -10.95 -15.45
CA PHE A 127 -6.65 -11.01 -14.15
C PHE A 127 -6.81 -12.41 -13.53
N SER A 128 -5.70 -13.02 -13.09
CA SER A 128 -5.71 -14.32 -12.42
C SER A 128 -5.32 -14.21 -10.95
N ASN A 129 -6.23 -14.62 -10.06
CA ASN A 129 -5.99 -14.69 -8.62
C ASN A 129 -5.01 -15.81 -8.26
N GLY A 130 -4.00 -15.53 -7.45
CA GLY A 130 -3.32 -16.53 -6.61
C GLY A 130 -2.57 -17.65 -7.34
N VAL A 131 -2.28 -17.55 -8.64
CA VAL A 131 -1.54 -18.58 -9.39
C VAL A 131 -0.05 -18.27 -9.52
N SER A 132 0.77 -19.32 -9.45
CA SER A 132 2.18 -19.29 -9.82
C SER A 132 2.31 -18.97 -11.31
N PHE A 133 2.57 -17.69 -11.64
CA PHE A 133 2.74 -17.11 -12.98
C PHE A 133 1.59 -17.49 -13.95
N PRO A 134 0.66 -16.58 -14.25
CA PRO A 134 -0.32 -16.85 -15.29
C PRO A 134 0.38 -17.18 -16.61
N GLN A 135 0.15 -18.40 -17.12
CA GLN A 135 0.63 -18.82 -18.41
C GLN A 135 -0.18 -18.08 -19.48
N TYR A 136 0.46 -17.13 -20.15
CA TYR A 136 -0.07 -16.53 -21.37
C TYR A 136 -0.28 -17.62 -22.43
N GLY A 137 -1.41 -17.61 -23.15
CA GLY A 137 -1.57 -18.44 -24.36
C GLY A 137 -2.20 -19.82 -24.20
N THR A 138 -2.98 -20.13 -23.15
CA THR A 138 -3.74 -21.41 -23.11
C THR A 138 -5.21 -21.29 -23.54
N GLY A 139 -5.64 -20.12 -24.02
CA GLY A 139 -6.92 -19.98 -24.72
C GLY A 139 -6.93 -20.72 -26.08
N ALA A 140 -8.11 -21.07 -26.58
CA ALA A 140 -8.37 -21.92 -27.75
C ALA A 140 -7.81 -21.42 -29.10
N ASN A 141 -6.94 -20.41 -29.11
CA ASN A 141 -6.31 -19.88 -30.29
C ASN A 141 -4.80 -19.67 -30.11
N ALA A 142 -4.08 -20.78 -29.92
CA ALA A 142 -2.62 -20.85 -30.04
C ALA A 142 -2.10 -20.40 -31.43
N THR A 143 -3.00 -20.13 -32.37
CA THR A 143 -2.73 -19.66 -33.74
C THR A 143 -2.86 -18.14 -33.94
N THR A 144 -3.49 -17.38 -33.02
CA THR A 144 -3.59 -15.90 -33.11
C THR A 144 -2.98 -15.13 -31.94
N GLY A 145 -2.58 -15.80 -30.84
CA GLY A 145 -1.82 -15.17 -29.75
C GLY A 145 -2.59 -14.16 -28.88
N LEU A 146 -3.91 -14.07 -29.03
CA LEU A 146 -4.79 -13.21 -28.23
C LEU A 146 -5.60 -14.11 -27.28
N GLY A 147 -5.19 -14.12 -26.02
CA GLY A 147 -5.74 -14.95 -24.93
C GLY A 147 -4.63 -15.29 -23.94
N GLY A 148 -4.65 -14.68 -22.76
CA GLY A 148 -3.64 -14.87 -21.73
C GLY A 148 -4.11 -14.36 -20.38
N ALA A 149 -3.39 -14.71 -19.32
CA ALA A 149 -3.65 -14.14 -18.01
C ALA A 149 -2.50 -13.24 -17.59
N TRP A 150 -2.79 -12.29 -16.71
CA TRP A 150 -1.82 -11.43 -16.07
C TRP A 150 -2.12 -11.36 -14.57
N GLY A 151 -1.15 -10.88 -13.80
CA GLY A 151 -1.28 -10.74 -12.37
C GLY A 151 -0.48 -9.57 -11.83
N LEU A 152 -0.57 -9.38 -10.52
CA LEU A 152 0.20 -8.40 -9.79
C LEU A 152 0.98 -9.11 -8.69
N THR A 153 2.23 -8.69 -8.52
CA THR A 153 3.04 -9.08 -7.37
C THR A 153 3.46 -7.84 -6.62
N TYR A 154 3.94 -8.00 -5.39
CA TYR A 154 4.42 -6.86 -4.61
C TYR A 154 5.68 -7.17 -3.83
N SER A 155 6.43 -6.13 -3.53
CA SER A 155 7.59 -6.16 -2.67
C SER A 155 7.54 -4.97 -1.72
N TYR A 156 7.98 -5.14 -0.49
CA TYR A 156 8.02 -4.05 0.46
C TYR A 156 9.22 -4.11 1.41
N GLN A 157 9.59 -2.94 1.88
CA GLN A 157 10.49 -2.75 3.01
C GLN A 157 9.94 -1.57 3.80
N ILE A 158 9.49 -1.83 5.01
CA ILE A 158 9.00 -0.81 5.94
C ILE A 158 9.85 -0.79 7.19
N VAL A 159 10.04 0.39 7.75
CA VAL A 159 10.91 0.61 8.91
C VAL A 159 10.14 1.38 9.97
N GLY A 160 10.23 0.87 11.18
CA GLY A 160 9.57 1.41 12.35
C GLY A 160 10.42 1.26 13.60
N THR A 161 9.82 1.65 14.72
CA THR A 161 10.40 1.47 16.06
C THR A 161 9.37 0.85 16.98
N THR A 162 9.82 0.03 17.93
CA THR A 162 8.97 -0.43 19.03
C THR A 162 8.56 0.75 19.91
N VAL A 163 7.32 0.76 20.37
CA VAL A 163 6.72 1.85 21.15
C VAL A 163 6.13 1.28 22.43
N ASP A 164 6.38 1.96 23.53
CA ASP A 164 5.68 1.79 24.81
C ASP A 164 4.52 2.81 24.85
N SER A 165 3.31 2.28 24.90
CA SER A 165 2.08 3.08 24.87
C SER A 165 1.59 3.46 26.26
N ASN A 166 2.00 2.72 27.29
CA ASN A 166 1.46 2.79 28.64
C ASN A 166 2.46 3.39 29.65
N GLY A 167 3.74 3.51 29.27
CA GLY A 167 4.83 4.10 30.06
C GLY A 167 5.51 3.14 31.04
N ASP A 168 5.30 1.83 30.94
CA ASP A 168 5.87 0.81 31.84
C ASP A 168 7.32 0.40 31.49
N GLY A 169 7.86 0.94 30.39
CA GLY A 169 9.21 0.65 29.91
C GLY A 169 9.31 -0.62 29.06
N VAL A 170 8.18 -1.26 28.74
CA VAL A 170 8.07 -2.41 27.85
C VAL A 170 7.37 -1.97 26.58
N SER A 171 7.86 -2.44 25.45
CA SER A 171 7.20 -2.17 24.17
C SER A 171 5.84 -2.87 24.13
N ASP A 172 4.86 -2.23 23.47
CA ASP A 172 3.53 -2.79 23.22
C ASP A 172 3.32 -3.12 21.74
N TYR A 173 3.88 -2.32 20.82
CA TYR A 173 3.69 -2.48 19.37
C TYR A 173 4.85 -1.87 18.58
N VAL A 174 4.80 -2.02 17.25
CA VAL A 174 5.74 -1.38 16.31
C VAL A 174 5.03 -0.25 15.56
N SER A 175 5.61 0.96 15.58
CA SER A 175 5.15 2.09 14.77
C SER A 175 6.03 2.25 13.53
N TYR A 176 5.46 1.97 12.36
CA TYR A 176 6.13 2.14 11.07
C TYR A 176 6.00 3.58 10.58
N THR A 177 7.12 4.20 10.23
CA THR A 177 7.16 5.62 9.87
C THR A 177 7.75 5.88 8.49
N THR A 178 8.48 4.92 7.94
CA THR A 178 9.14 5.05 6.63
C THR A 178 9.15 3.72 5.91
N GLY A 179 9.42 3.75 4.61
CA GLY A 179 9.49 2.56 3.78
C GLY A 179 8.85 2.71 2.42
N VAL A 180 8.93 1.64 1.64
CA VAL A 180 8.38 1.55 0.30
C VAL A 180 7.62 0.24 0.16
N PHE A 181 6.43 0.33 -0.44
CA PHE A 181 5.67 -0.80 -0.93
C PHE A 181 5.47 -0.63 -2.45
N SER A 182 5.91 -1.61 -3.22
CA SER A 182 5.90 -1.57 -4.69
C SER A 182 5.09 -2.72 -5.24
N VAL A 183 4.23 -2.43 -6.23
CA VAL A 183 3.43 -3.42 -6.97
C VAL A 183 4.00 -3.52 -8.39
N TYR A 184 4.15 -4.74 -8.87
CA TYR A 184 4.69 -5.07 -10.17
C TYR A 184 3.67 -5.82 -11.01
N TYR A 185 3.58 -5.42 -12.27
CA TYR A 185 2.83 -6.14 -13.27
C TYR A 185 3.56 -7.41 -13.68
N GLN A 186 2.84 -8.53 -13.69
CA GLN A 186 3.35 -9.83 -14.11
C GLN A 186 2.54 -10.36 -15.29
N SER A 187 3.24 -10.75 -16.34
CA SER A 187 2.66 -11.32 -17.56
C SER A 187 3.67 -12.28 -18.21
N ALA A 188 3.48 -12.58 -19.49
CA ALA A 188 4.39 -13.46 -20.22
C ALA A 188 5.80 -12.90 -20.29
N THR A 189 6.79 -13.79 -20.41
CA THR A 189 8.19 -13.41 -20.62
C THR A 189 8.41 -12.56 -21.88
N ASN A 190 7.56 -12.66 -22.91
CA ASN A 190 7.65 -11.89 -24.14
C ASN A 190 6.86 -10.56 -24.12
N ASP A 191 6.12 -10.27 -23.06
CA ASP A 191 5.47 -8.98 -22.90
C ASP A 191 6.51 -7.93 -22.47
N PRO A 192 6.69 -6.82 -23.23
CA PRO A 192 7.65 -5.78 -22.88
C PRO A 192 7.33 -5.06 -21.56
N ASN A 193 6.13 -5.23 -21.01
CA ASN A 193 5.73 -4.66 -19.73
C ASN A 193 5.90 -5.61 -18.54
N ASN A 194 6.24 -6.87 -18.77
CA ASN A 194 6.41 -7.85 -17.70
C ASN A 194 7.49 -7.40 -16.69
N GLY A 195 7.17 -7.46 -15.40
CA GLY A 195 8.05 -7.07 -14.30
C GLY A 195 8.15 -5.56 -14.05
N LYS A 196 7.37 -4.72 -14.76
CA LYS A 196 7.35 -3.27 -14.50
C LYS A 196 6.68 -2.96 -13.17
N GLU A 197 7.28 -2.04 -12.42
CA GLU A 197 6.64 -1.42 -11.26
C GLU A 197 5.50 -0.53 -11.74
N VAL A 198 4.28 -0.81 -11.28
CA VAL A 198 3.06 -0.10 -11.71
C VAL A 198 2.43 0.75 -10.61
N LEU A 199 2.86 0.56 -9.36
CA LEU A 199 2.45 1.39 -8.23
C LEU A 199 3.55 1.38 -7.17
N ARG A 200 3.94 2.55 -6.69
CA ARG A 200 4.82 2.71 -5.53
C ARG A 200 4.12 3.51 -4.46
N LEU A 201 4.23 3.05 -3.23
CA LEU A 201 3.68 3.70 -2.05
C LEU A 201 4.82 4.02 -1.10
N ILE A 202 4.91 5.28 -0.68
CA ILE A 202 5.85 5.73 0.33
C ILE A 202 5.13 5.75 1.67
N VAL A 203 5.62 4.97 2.63
CA VAL A 203 5.05 4.92 3.98
C VAL A 203 5.33 6.24 4.70
N THR A 204 4.29 6.79 5.32
CA THR A 204 4.34 8.03 6.10
C THR A 204 3.97 7.82 7.57
N GLY A 205 3.37 6.68 7.91
CA GLY A 205 2.99 6.35 9.27
C GLY A 205 2.22 5.04 9.38
N SER A 206 1.89 4.69 10.62
CA SER A 206 1.01 3.56 10.93
C SER A 206 0.16 3.84 12.15
N ASP A 207 -1.03 3.27 12.18
CA ASP A 207 -1.87 3.19 13.37
C ASP A 207 -2.03 1.72 13.78
N ILE A 208 -2.15 1.47 15.09
CA ILE A 208 -2.40 0.13 15.63
C ILE A 208 -3.84 0.05 16.11
N ALA A 209 -4.52 -1.00 15.68
CA ALA A 209 -5.80 -1.41 16.23
C ALA A 209 -5.68 -2.85 16.78
N PRO A 210 -6.62 -3.31 17.61
CA PRO A 210 -6.61 -4.70 18.07
C PRO A 210 -6.55 -5.69 16.89
N GLY A 211 -5.48 -6.48 16.83
CA GLY A 211 -5.25 -7.49 15.80
C GLY A 211 -4.93 -6.96 14.39
N ASN A 212 -4.74 -5.65 14.20
CA ASN A 212 -4.48 -5.08 12.87
C ASN A 212 -3.49 -3.91 12.93
N VAL A 213 -2.61 -3.83 11.93
CA VAL A 213 -1.73 -2.69 11.72
C VAL A 213 -2.15 -1.96 10.46
N TYR A 214 -2.57 -0.70 10.58
CA TYR A 214 -2.90 0.16 9.45
C TYR A 214 -1.67 0.92 9.02
N ILE A 215 -1.12 0.60 7.86
CA ILE A 215 -0.02 1.36 7.27
C ILE A 215 -0.61 2.44 6.36
N LYS A 216 -0.09 3.66 6.51
CA LYS A 216 -0.50 4.82 5.75
C LYS A 216 0.67 5.33 4.93
N GLY A 217 0.35 5.86 3.76
CA GLY A 217 1.35 6.36 2.86
C GLY A 217 0.78 7.23 1.76
N ASN A 218 1.65 7.58 0.83
CA ASN A 218 1.29 8.35 -0.35
C ASN A 218 1.75 7.58 -1.59
N VAL A 219 0.98 7.66 -2.67
CA VAL A 219 1.42 7.18 -3.97
C VAL A 219 2.61 8.01 -4.46
N ASP A 220 3.61 7.35 -5.03
CA ASP A 220 4.73 7.95 -5.74
C ASP A 220 4.80 7.41 -7.17
N TYR A 221 4.90 8.30 -8.14
CA TYR A 221 5.16 7.95 -9.55
C TYR A 221 6.38 8.69 -10.10
N SER A 222 7.27 9.19 -9.24
CA SER A 222 8.50 9.88 -9.65
C SER A 222 9.39 9.04 -10.58
N TYR A 223 9.30 7.72 -10.49
CA TYR A 223 10.03 6.76 -11.32
C TYR A 223 9.38 6.46 -12.68
N ALA A 224 8.10 6.80 -12.87
CA ALA A 224 7.30 6.38 -14.03
C ALA A 224 7.31 7.39 -15.20
N ALA A 225 8.14 8.43 -15.13
CA ALA A 225 8.22 9.46 -16.17
C ALA A 225 8.64 8.84 -17.51
N GLY A 226 7.83 9.07 -18.55
CA GLY A 226 8.04 8.54 -19.90
C GLY A 226 7.55 7.11 -20.16
N ASP A 227 7.08 6.37 -19.16
CA ASP A 227 6.48 5.05 -19.35
C ASP A 227 4.95 5.14 -19.48
N SER A 228 4.46 5.12 -20.72
CA SER A 228 3.02 5.24 -20.99
C SER A 228 2.20 4.06 -20.46
N PHE A 229 2.80 2.88 -20.27
CA PHE A 229 2.08 1.74 -19.71
C PHE A 229 1.79 2.01 -18.23
N VAL A 230 2.82 2.35 -17.45
CA VAL A 230 2.68 2.63 -16.01
C VAL A 230 1.75 3.82 -15.76
N GLN A 231 1.88 4.89 -16.56
CA GLN A 231 1.07 6.10 -16.40
C GLN A 231 -0.43 5.89 -16.63
N ASN A 232 -0.79 4.87 -17.42
CA ASN A 232 -2.18 4.54 -17.74
C ASN A 232 -2.71 3.32 -16.98
N PHE A 233 -1.85 2.64 -16.21
CA PHE A 233 -2.16 1.33 -15.63
C PHE A 233 -3.31 1.40 -14.62
N PHE A 234 -3.27 2.31 -13.65
CA PHE A 234 -4.37 2.54 -12.72
C PHE A 234 -5.16 3.80 -13.09
N SER A 235 -6.47 3.64 -13.30
CA SER A 235 -7.42 4.74 -13.48
C SER A 235 -8.34 4.83 -12.28
N SER A 236 -8.60 6.04 -11.78
CA SER A 236 -9.77 6.26 -10.93
C SER A 236 -11.00 6.21 -11.83
N GLY A 237 -11.90 5.28 -11.56
CA GLY A 237 -13.13 5.10 -12.33
C GLY A 237 -13.94 6.39 -12.43
N LEU A 238 -14.82 6.48 -13.42
CA LEU A 238 -15.75 7.62 -13.63
C LEU A 238 -15.11 8.92 -14.17
N GLY A 239 -14.12 8.82 -15.07
CA GLY A 239 -13.61 10.00 -15.80
C GLY A 239 -12.71 10.93 -14.98
N LEU A 240 -12.22 10.45 -13.83
CA LEU A 240 -11.36 11.19 -12.91
C LEU A 240 -9.86 11.12 -13.27
N GLY A 241 -9.54 10.59 -14.46
CA GLY A 241 -8.15 10.44 -14.93
C GLY A 241 -7.42 9.24 -14.34
N THR A 242 -6.11 9.18 -14.62
CA THR A 242 -5.22 8.13 -14.11
C THR A 242 -4.66 8.50 -12.75
N LEU A 243 -4.28 7.49 -11.94
CA LEU A 243 -3.59 7.76 -10.68
C LEU A 243 -2.31 8.57 -10.90
N TYR A 244 -1.62 8.35 -12.02
CA TYR A 244 -0.46 9.17 -12.41
C TYR A 244 -0.83 10.64 -12.58
N SER A 245 -1.86 10.95 -13.37
CA SER A 245 -2.29 12.33 -13.60
C SER A 245 -2.77 13.01 -12.32
N ASN A 246 -3.44 12.25 -11.44
CA ASN A 246 -3.89 12.74 -10.15
C ASN A 246 -2.70 13.01 -9.22
N TRP A 247 -1.70 12.12 -9.20
CA TRP A 247 -0.45 12.29 -8.46
C TRP A 247 0.34 13.52 -8.89
N GLN A 248 0.42 13.79 -10.21
CA GLN A 248 1.07 15.00 -10.73
C GLN A 248 0.42 16.29 -10.20
N ASN A 249 -0.91 16.26 -9.98
CA ASN A 249 -1.64 17.40 -9.45
C ASN A 249 -1.47 17.52 -7.93
N ASN A 250 -1.56 16.41 -7.20
CA ASN A 250 -1.32 16.33 -5.75
C ASN A 250 -0.96 14.90 -5.32
N PRO A 251 -0.16 14.71 -4.25
CA PRO A 251 0.04 13.39 -3.67
C PRO A 251 -1.29 12.73 -3.29
N ILE A 252 -1.46 11.47 -3.72
CA ILE A 252 -2.65 10.66 -3.42
C ILE A 252 -2.38 9.89 -2.13
N SER A 253 -3.27 10.01 -1.15
CA SER A 253 -3.17 9.25 0.09
C SER A 253 -3.61 7.80 -0.11
N VAL A 254 -2.92 6.89 0.55
CA VAL A 254 -3.26 5.47 0.58
C VAL A 254 -3.27 4.96 2.00
N SER A 255 -4.07 3.93 2.23
CA SER A 255 -4.07 3.17 3.48
C SER A 255 -4.18 1.70 3.14
N TRP A 256 -3.34 0.88 3.73
CA TRP A 256 -3.46 -0.57 3.63
C TRP A 256 -3.38 -1.21 5.00
N ILE A 257 -4.01 -2.38 5.10
CA ILE A 257 -4.09 -3.16 6.31
C ILE A 257 -3.03 -4.24 6.22
N LEU A 258 -2.06 -4.15 7.09
CA LEU A 258 -1.06 -5.18 7.32
C LEU A 258 -1.61 -6.14 8.40
N ASP A 259 -2.32 -7.18 7.96
CA ASP A 259 -2.73 -8.29 8.82
C ASP A 259 -1.62 -9.34 8.81
N THR A 260 -0.52 -8.98 9.46
CA THR A 260 0.42 -10.00 9.92
C THR A 260 -0.24 -10.67 11.13
N ASN A 261 -0.09 -11.98 11.31
CA ASN A 261 -0.58 -12.72 12.50
C ASN A 261 0.10 -12.25 13.82
N VAL A 262 -0.01 -10.98 14.17
CA VAL A 262 0.53 -10.32 15.36
C VAL A 262 -0.54 -10.36 16.44
N ASP A 263 -0.95 -11.57 16.80
CA ASP A 263 -1.49 -11.85 18.12
C ASP A 263 -0.45 -12.70 18.86
N SER A 264 0.52 -12.12 19.57
CA SER A 264 0.60 -10.77 20.13
C SER A 264 1.27 -9.72 19.21
N PRO A 265 0.98 -8.41 19.32
CA PRO A 265 1.57 -7.32 18.51
C PRO A 265 3.10 -7.24 18.52
N LEU A 266 3.70 -7.80 19.58
CA LEU A 266 5.13 -8.03 19.66
C LEU A 266 5.44 -9.52 19.71
N PRO A 267 6.59 -9.92 19.16
CA PRO A 267 6.96 -11.32 19.15
C PRO A 267 7.28 -11.83 20.55
N SER A 268 6.89 -13.07 20.77
CA SER A 268 7.36 -13.87 21.88
C SER A 268 8.73 -14.49 21.58
N GLN A 269 9.42 -14.94 22.62
CA GLN A 269 10.71 -15.64 22.48
C GLN A 269 10.60 -16.96 21.69
N SER A 270 9.39 -17.49 21.50
CA SER A 270 9.14 -18.71 20.73
C SER A 270 9.12 -18.48 19.21
N GLU A 271 9.09 -17.23 18.78
CA GLU A 271 9.01 -16.84 17.36
C GLU A 271 10.32 -16.23 16.86
N LEU A 272 11.14 -15.73 17.78
CA LEU A 272 12.40 -15.06 17.48
C LEU A 272 13.55 -16.04 17.44
N TRP A 273 14.38 -15.95 16.40
CA TRP A 273 15.72 -16.53 16.41
C TRP A 273 16.78 -15.45 16.21
N ASN A 274 17.99 -15.73 16.69
CA ASN A 274 19.12 -14.83 16.55
C ASN A 274 19.91 -15.16 15.27
N SER A 275 20.07 -14.20 14.37
CA SER A 275 20.88 -14.34 13.14
C SER A 275 22.38 -14.10 13.37
N GLY A 276 22.76 -13.65 14.56
CA GLY A 276 24.08 -13.13 14.91
C GLY A 276 24.15 -11.60 14.90
N SER A 277 23.31 -10.94 14.08
CA SER A 277 23.27 -9.48 13.94
C SER A 277 21.91 -8.87 14.29
N SER A 278 20.86 -9.67 14.37
CA SER A 278 19.48 -9.24 14.58
C SER A 278 18.65 -10.37 15.18
N LEU A 279 17.53 -10.01 15.81
CA LEU A 279 16.48 -10.97 16.13
C LEU A 279 15.48 -10.97 14.99
N ILE A 280 15.11 -12.14 14.49
CA ILE A 280 14.26 -12.28 13.32
C ILE A 280 13.07 -13.16 13.66
N ARG A 281 11.90 -12.82 13.13
CA ARG A 281 10.73 -13.69 13.04
C ARG A 281 10.22 -13.72 11.61
N GLN A 282 9.45 -14.75 11.29
CA GLN A 282 8.70 -14.82 10.04
C GLN A 282 7.24 -15.15 10.35
N SER A 283 6.33 -14.45 9.70
CA SER A 283 4.89 -14.63 9.84
C SER A 283 4.21 -14.69 8.48
N THR A 284 2.98 -15.19 8.46
CA THR A 284 2.10 -15.03 7.30
C THR A 284 1.39 -13.69 7.37
N LEU A 285 1.26 -13.06 6.21
CA LEU A 285 0.66 -11.75 6.00
C LEU A 285 -0.51 -11.89 5.03
N ASP A 286 -1.65 -11.45 5.51
CA ASP A 286 -2.87 -11.25 4.76
C ASP A 286 -3.25 -9.76 4.83
N GLY A 287 -4.14 -9.29 3.96
CA GLY A 287 -4.60 -7.92 4.05
C GLY A 287 -5.15 -7.34 2.76
N SER A 288 -5.35 -6.02 2.79
CA SER A 288 -5.84 -5.27 1.65
C SER A 288 -5.25 -3.87 1.55
N LEU A 289 -5.07 -3.39 0.32
CA LEU A 289 -4.66 -2.04 -0.01
C LEU A 289 -5.83 -1.25 -0.56
N THR A 290 -6.09 -0.09 0.07
CA THR A 290 -7.12 0.88 -0.34
C THR A 290 -6.47 2.19 -0.78
N ILE A 291 -6.90 2.72 -1.92
CA ILE A 291 -6.39 3.97 -2.48
C ILE A 291 -7.46 5.05 -2.39
N ASN A 292 -7.12 6.19 -1.77
CA ASN A 292 -8.04 7.30 -1.57
C ASN A 292 -7.66 8.43 -2.52
N VAL A 293 -8.38 8.53 -3.64
CA VAL A 293 -8.18 9.59 -4.63
C VAL A 293 -9.01 10.80 -4.23
N PRO A 294 -8.40 11.98 -3.97
CA PRO A 294 -9.16 13.19 -3.68
C PRO A 294 -10.06 13.56 -4.86
N GLU A 295 -11.35 13.79 -4.59
CA GLU A 295 -12.27 14.22 -5.65
C GLU A 295 -11.90 15.62 -6.17
N PRO A 296 -11.91 15.86 -7.49
CA PRO A 296 -11.65 17.19 -8.06
C PRO A 296 -12.58 18.28 -7.53
N GLY A 297 -13.81 17.92 -7.13
CA GLY A 297 -14.80 18.83 -6.57
C GLY A 297 -14.41 19.41 -5.20
N SER A 298 -13.73 18.63 -4.37
CA SER A 298 -13.29 19.09 -3.03
C SER A 298 -12.23 20.18 -3.12
N LEU A 299 -11.31 20.08 -4.10
CA LEU A 299 -10.29 21.10 -4.36
C LEU A 299 -10.90 22.38 -4.93
N ALA A 300 -11.86 22.25 -5.85
CA ALA A 300 -12.59 23.40 -6.38
C ALA A 300 -13.41 24.12 -5.30
N LEU A 301 -14.02 23.39 -4.37
CA LEU A 301 -14.80 23.95 -3.26
C LEU A 301 -13.91 24.68 -2.25
N VAL A 302 -12.74 24.14 -1.92
CA VAL A 302 -11.74 24.84 -1.09
C VAL A 302 -11.25 26.11 -1.80
N GLY A 303 -10.97 26.03 -3.10
CA GLY A 303 -10.60 27.20 -3.91
C GLY A 303 -11.68 28.28 -3.94
N LEU A 304 -12.95 27.89 -4.10
CA LEU A 304 -14.11 28.80 -4.06
C LEU A 304 -14.36 29.38 -2.67
N ALA A 305 -14.18 28.58 -1.61
CA ALA A 305 -14.30 29.05 -0.23
C ALA A 305 -13.22 30.09 0.10
N LEU A 306 -11.97 29.86 -0.32
CA LEU A 306 -10.86 30.80 -0.16
C LEU A 306 -11.06 32.07 -1.01
N ALA A 307 -11.52 31.94 -2.26
CA ALA A 307 -11.85 33.09 -3.09
C ALA A 307 -13.00 33.92 -2.47
N GLY A 308 -14.04 33.25 -1.97
CA GLY A 308 -15.16 33.89 -1.27
C GLY A 308 -14.73 34.68 -0.02
N LEU A 309 -13.81 34.12 0.77
CA LEU A 309 -13.21 34.81 1.92
C LEU A 309 -12.36 36.02 1.51
N GLY A 310 -11.59 35.91 0.42
CA GLY A 310 -10.80 37.01 -0.15
C GLY A 310 -11.67 38.18 -0.64
N PHE A 311 -12.79 37.89 -1.32
CA PHE A 311 -13.75 38.92 -1.73
C PHE A 311 -14.48 39.55 -0.54
N ALA A 312 -14.79 38.77 0.51
CA ALA A 312 -15.39 39.28 1.74
C ALA A 312 -14.45 40.22 2.52
N GLN A 313 -13.15 39.92 2.60
CA GLN A 313 -12.15 40.79 3.22
C GLN A 313 -11.93 42.10 2.43
N ARG A 314 -11.91 42.04 1.09
CA ARG A 314 -11.85 43.25 0.25
C ARG A 314 -13.06 44.17 0.45
N ARG A 315 -14.27 43.61 0.53
CA ARG A 315 -15.49 44.40 0.82
C ARG A 315 -15.48 45.06 2.21
N ARG A 316 -14.83 44.45 3.22
CA ARG A 316 -14.68 45.04 4.55
C ARG A 316 -13.62 46.16 4.58
N SER A 317 -12.58 46.04 3.77
CA SER A 317 -11.52 47.05 3.68
C SER A 317 -11.94 48.29 2.89
N ALA A 318 -12.86 48.15 1.93
CA ALA A 318 -13.44 49.27 1.18
C ALA A 318 -14.56 50.04 1.93
N LYS A 319 -14.96 49.59 3.13
CA LYS A 319 -15.96 50.23 3.99
C LYS A 319 -15.35 50.90 5.24
N LYS A 320 -14.03 51.05 5.29
CA LYS A 320 -13.33 51.85 6.30
C LYS A 320 -12.79 53.12 5.69
#